data_AF-A0A961LFN2-F1
#
_entry.id   AF-A0A961LFN2-F1
#
_cell.length_a   1.000
_cell.length_b   1.000
_cell.length_c   1.000
_cell.angle_alpha   90.00
_cell.angle_beta   90.00
_cell.angle_gamma   90.00
#
_symmetry.space_group_name_H-M   'P 1'
#
loop_
_entity.id
_entity.type
_entity.pdbx_description
1 polymer ?
#
loop_
_entity_poly.entity_id
_entity_poly.type
_entity_poly.pdbx_seq_one_letter_code
_entity_poly.pdbx_strand_id
1 'polypeptide(L)' 'DDVKAMAEDTVAKIKSGEIHPFMGPITKQDGSTVGEAGKPLPDSELLGMNYYIKGIDDQLPQ' A
#
# COMPACT_ATOMS: atom_id res chain seq x y z
N ASP A 1 -11.38 -21.71 -8.00
CA ASP A 1 -10.13 -22.20 -7.35
C ASP A 1 -8.92 -21.33 -7.63
N ASP A 2 -8.83 -20.72 -8.81
CA ASP A 2 -7.80 -19.77 -9.20
C ASP A 2 -7.66 -18.56 -8.26
N VAL A 3 -8.77 -17.90 -7.90
CA VAL A 3 -8.76 -16.75 -6.97
C VAL A 3 -8.24 -17.14 -5.59
N LYS A 4 -8.62 -18.34 -5.11
CA LYS A 4 -8.14 -18.88 -3.84
C LYS A 4 -6.63 -19.08 -3.89
N ALA A 5 -6.12 -19.72 -4.95
CA ALA A 5 -4.68 -19.94 -5.11
C ALA A 5 -3.89 -18.61 -5.17
N MET A 6 -4.41 -17.60 -5.87
CA MET A 6 -3.80 -16.26 -5.91
C MET A 6 -3.76 -15.59 -4.52
N ALA A 7 -4.82 -15.73 -3.74
CA ALA A 7 -4.87 -15.20 -2.38
C ALA A 7 -3.87 -15.91 -1.45
N GLU A 8 -3.79 -17.24 -1.52
CA GLU A 8 -2.84 -18.04 -0.74
C GLU A 8 -1.38 -17.72 -1.09
N ASP A 9 -1.06 -17.58 -2.37
CA ASP A 9 0.27 -17.15 -2.84
C ASP A 9 0.60 -15.73 -2.34
N THR A 10 -0.34 -14.79 -2.44
CA THR A 10 -0.14 -13.41 -1.95
C THR A 10 0.12 -13.39 -0.44
N VAL A 11 -0.62 -14.18 0.35
CA VAL A 11 -0.39 -14.32 1.79
C VAL A 11 1.01 -14.89 2.08
N ALA A 12 1.44 -15.91 1.33
CA ALA A 12 2.77 -16.48 1.49
C ALA A 12 3.88 -15.46 1.19
N LYS A 13 3.73 -14.66 0.13
CA LYS A 13 4.68 -13.62 -0.27
C LYS A 13 4.73 -12.42 0.69
N ILE A 14 3.60 -12.05 1.29
CA ILE A 14 3.59 -11.04 2.35
C ILE A 14 4.31 -11.58 3.60
N LYS A 15 4.09 -12.84 3.96
CA LYS A 15 4.75 -13.49 5.11
C LYS A 15 6.26 -13.62 4.93
N SER A 16 6.72 -13.92 3.72
CA SER A 16 8.16 -14.02 3.41
C SER A 16 8.85 -12.67 3.29
N GLY A 17 8.09 -11.58 3.15
CA GLY A 17 8.62 -10.24 2.85
C GLY A 17 8.92 -10.01 1.38
N GLU A 18 8.55 -10.94 0.49
CA GLU A 18 8.68 -10.73 -0.97
C GLU A 18 7.73 -9.63 -1.47
N ILE A 19 6.52 -9.57 -0.90
CA ILE A 19 5.56 -8.48 -1.14
C ILE A 19 5.48 -7.59 0.10
N HIS A 20 5.80 -6.32 -0.08
CA HIS A 20 5.49 -5.26 0.87
C HIS A 20 4.26 -4.49 0.37
N PRO A 21 3.12 -4.51 1.09
CA PRO A 21 1.89 -3.85 0.62
C PRO A 21 2.05 -2.36 0.32
N PHE A 22 2.95 -1.68 1.04
CA PHE A 22 3.23 -0.26 0.90
C PHE A 22 4.57 0.00 0.17
N MET A 23 4.91 -0.83 -0.81
CA MET A 23 6.04 -0.60 -1.73
C MET A 23 5.68 0.48 -2.76
N GLY A 24 6.52 1.49 -2.92
CA GLY A 24 6.30 2.54 -3.92
C GLY A 24 6.51 2.07 -5.37
N PRO A 25 6.03 2.86 -6.35
CA PRO A 25 5.54 4.22 -6.18
C PRO A 25 4.10 4.30 -5.66
N ILE A 26 3.85 5.18 -4.68
CA ILE A 26 2.52 5.40 -4.11
C ILE A 26 2.13 6.86 -4.28
N THR A 27 0.95 7.09 -4.83
CA THR A 27 0.38 8.43 -5.06
C THR A 27 -0.84 8.61 -4.16
N LYS A 28 -0.89 9.73 -3.44
CA LYS A 28 -2.04 10.13 -2.61
C LYS A 28 -3.25 10.47 -3.49
N GLN A 29 -4.41 10.53 -2.86
CA GLN A 29 -5.67 10.92 -3.51
C GLN A 29 -5.59 12.32 -4.15
N ASP A 30 -4.81 13.23 -3.56
CA ASP A 30 -4.57 14.59 -4.06
C ASP A 30 -3.61 14.66 -5.26
N GLY A 31 -3.03 13.53 -5.69
CA GLY A 31 -2.09 13.44 -6.81
C GLY A 31 -0.62 13.60 -6.44
N SER A 32 -0.28 13.92 -5.19
CA SER A 32 1.11 13.98 -4.72
C SER A 32 1.70 12.57 -4.53
N THR A 33 3.00 12.42 -4.79
CA THR A 33 3.71 11.14 -4.56
C THR A 33 4.22 11.08 -3.12
N VAL A 34 4.00 9.95 -2.44
CA VAL A 34 4.46 9.70 -1.06
C VAL A 34 5.42 8.52 -0.94
N GLY A 35 5.36 7.55 -1.86
CA GLY A 35 6.30 6.42 -1.91
C GLY A 35 7.20 6.49 -3.13
N GLU A 36 8.51 6.34 -2.94
CA GLU A 36 9.48 6.18 -4.03
C GLU A 36 9.42 4.78 -4.63
N ALA A 37 9.67 4.65 -5.94
CA ALA A 37 9.67 3.36 -6.62
C ALA A 37 10.67 2.36 -5.98
N GLY A 38 10.20 1.15 -5.66
CA GLY A 38 11.05 0.09 -5.13
C GLY A 38 11.48 0.26 -3.67
N LYS A 39 10.90 1.22 -2.93
CA LYS A 39 11.09 1.35 -1.48
C LYS A 39 9.75 1.25 -0.75
N PRO A 40 9.69 0.51 0.38
CA PRO A 40 8.52 0.55 1.24
C PRO A 40 8.41 1.92 1.91
N LEU A 41 7.18 2.35 2.20
CA LEU A 41 6.97 3.48 3.11
C LEU A 41 7.61 3.18 4.47
N PRO A 42 8.27 4.15 5.11
CA PRO A 42 8.84 3.95 6.42
C PRO A 42 7.72 3.78 7.46
N ASP A 43 7.97 2.97 8.49
CA ASP A 43 6.99 2.71 9.56
C ASP A 43 6.47 3.99 10.21
N SER A 44 7.31 5.03 10.32
CA SER A 44 6.89 6.34 10.84
C SER A 44 5.81 7.01 10.01
N GLU A 45 5.87 6.88 8.67
CA GLU A 45 4.84 7.39 7.78
C GLU A 45 3.57 6.55 7.94
N LEU A 46 3.69 5.22 7.93
CA LEU A 46 2.57 4.29 8.09
C LEU A 46 1.78 4.52 9.39
N LEU A 47 2.49 4.72 10.50
CA LEU A 47 1.90 5.00 11.81
C LEU A 47 1.20 6.37 11.86
N GLY A 48 1.63 7.32 11.04
CA GLY A 48 1.09 8.67 10.96
C GLY A 48 0.14 8.91 9.78
N MET A 49 -0.21 7.88 9.00
CA MET A 49 -0.98 8.03 7.77
C MET A 49 -2.32 8.72 8.03
N ASN A 50 -2.45 9.92 7.47
CA ASN A 50 -3.63 10.78 7.55
C ASN A 50 -4.05 11.26 6.15
N TYR A 51 -3.90 10.40 5.15
CA TYR A 51 -4.32 10.64 3.77
C TYR A 51 -4.77 9.34 3.11
N TYR A 52 -5.56 9.46 2.06
CA TYR A 52 -5.92 8.35 1.19
C TYR A 52 -5.01 8.25 -0.03
N ILE A 53 -4.99 7.07 -0.66
CA ILE A 53 -4.25 6.77 -1.90
C ILE A 53 -5.16 7.04 -3.11
N LYS A 54 -4.56 7.35 -4.25
CA LYS A 54 -5.26 7.54 -5.53
C LYS A 54 -6.20 6.36 -5.81
N GLY A 55 -7.46 6.69 -6.12
CA GLY A 55 -8.53 5.72 -6.41
C GLY A 55 -9.49 5.47 -5.25
N ILE A 56 -9.23 6.04 -4.07
CA ILE A 56 -10.21 6.13 -2.97
C ILE A 56 -11.05 7.39 -3.20
N ASP A 57 -12.37 7.26 -3.12
CA ASP A 57 -13.32 8.38 -3.30
C ASP A 57 -13.71 9.06 -1.98
N ASP A 58 -13.45 8.39 -0.85
CA ASP A 58 -13.76 8.92 0.48
C ASP A 58 -12.87 10.11 0.85
N GLN A 59 -13.31 10.92 1.82
CA GLN A 59 -12.55 12.02 2.38
C GLN A 59 -12.35 11.81 3.88
N LEU A 60 -11.13 12.02 4.35
CA LEU A 60 -10.87 11.90 5.78
C LEU A 60 -11.66 12.97 6.56
N PRO A 61 -12.31 12.58 7.68
CA PRO A 61 -12.91 13.54 8.59
C PRO A 61 -11.89 14.60 9.03
N GLN A 62 -12.33 15.86 9.07
CA GLN A 62 -11.52 17.00 9.53
C GLN A 62 -11.73 17.25 11.02
#